data_AF-A0A847QHN4-F1
#
_entry.id   AF-A0A847QHN4-F1
#
_cell.length_a   1.000
_cell.length_b   1.000
_cell.length_c   1.000
_cell.angle_alpha   90.00
_cell.angle_beta   90.00
_cell.angle_gamma   90.00
#
_symmetry.space_group_name_H-M   'P 1'
#
loop_
_entity.id
_entity.type
_entity.pdbx_description
1 polymer ?
#
loop_
_entity_poly.entity_id
_entity_poly.type
_entity_poly.pdbx_seq_one_letter_code
_entity_poly.pdbx_strand_id
1 'polypeptide(L)'
;MVLKRRTLLITGIITLFLIIAALAFLHLLPMNIFSVQQKPEQAPQKVYDYYLIIDEQTNQTIMYVPLVVSIGDEVISEENKYYEIVRIEENRAYARFIKHIEIDKYQPKANSP
;
A
#
# COMPACT_ATOMS: atom_id res chain seq x y z
N MET A 1 59.53 -44.23 -3.20
CA MET A 1 58.33 -43.99 -4.04
C MET A 1 57.02 -43.85 -3.24
N VAL A 2 56.86 -44.50 -2.09
CA VAL A 2 55.59 -44.51 -1.31
C VAL A 2 55.25 -43.15 -0.68
N LEU A 3 56.24 -42.40 -0.18
CA LEU A 3 56.02 -41.10 0.47
C LEU A 3 55.47 -40.04 -0.51
N LYS A 4 56.01 -39.97 -1.74
CA LYS A 4 55.53 -39.07 -2.80
C LYS A 4 54.10 -39.37 -3.25
N ARG A 5 53.70 -40.66 -3.26
CA ARG A 5 52.32 -41.07 -3.56
C ARG A 5 51.35 -40.69 -2.44
N ARG A 6 51.78 -40.82 -1.17
CA ARG A 6 50.96 -40.43 -0.01
C ARG A 6 50.76 -38.91 0.05
N THR A 7 51.80 -38.12 -0.21
CA THR A 7 51.67 -36.65 -0.26
C THR A 7 50.78 -36.19 -1.41
N LEU A 8 50.87 -36.85 -2.58
CA LEU A 8 50.02 -36.52 -3.74
C LEU A 8 48.54 -36.81 -3.49
N LEU A 9 48.24 -37.91 -2.79
CA LEU A 9 46.88 -38.26 -2.38
C LEU A 9 46.32 -37.26 -1.37
N ILE A 10 47.12 -36.87 -0.37
CA ILE A 10 46.71 -35.89 0.65
C ILE A 10 46.43 -34.53 0.00
N THR A 11 47.29 -34.07 -0.91
CA THR A 11 47.06 -32.80 -1.62
C THR A 11 45.79 -32.85 -2.48
N GLY A 12 45.50 -34.00 -3.11
CA GLY A 12 44.28 -34.17 -3.91
C GLY A 12 43.00 -34.17 -3.07
N ILE A 13 43.04 -34.73 -1.86
CA ILE A 13 41.90 -34.70 -0.94
C ILE A 13 41.65 -33.27 -0.43
N ILE A 14 42.72 -32.53 -0.10
CA ILE A 14 42.62 -31.15 0.37
C ILE A 14 42.04 -30.24 -0.72
N THR A 15 42.51 -30.36 -1.97
CA THR A 15 41.98 -29.56 -3.07
C THR A 15 40.51 -29.87 -3.34
N LEU A 16 40.11 -31.14 -3.28
CA LEU A 16 38.71 -31.54 -3.42
C LEU A 16 37.83 -30.95 -2.30
N PHE A 17 38.31 -30.97 -1.06
CA PHE A 17 37.60 -30.41 0.08
C PHE A 17 37.40 -28.89 -0.06
N LEU A 18 38.43 -28.18 -0.54
CA LEU A 18 38.35 -26.73 -0.79
C LEU A 18 37.33 -26.40 -1.89
N ILE A 19 37.27 -27.20 -2.96
CA ILE A 19 36.30 -27.00 -4.04
C ILE A 19 34.87 -27.20 -3.52
N ILE A 20 34.64 -28.24 -2.72
CA ILE A 20 33.32 -28.51 -2.13
C ILE A 20 32.91 -27.37 -1.18
N ALA A 21 33.83 -26.89 -0.35
CA ALA A 21 33.58 -25.77 0.56
C ALA A 21 33.23 -24.48 -0.20
N ALA A 22 33.95 -24.18 -1.29
CA ALA A 22 33.67 -23.01 -2.12
C ALA A 22 32.29 -23.09 -2.80
N LEU A 23 31.90 -24.27 -3.29
CA LEU A 23 30.57 -24.49 -3.88
C LEU A 23 29.45 -24.37 -2.85
N ALA A 24 29.64 -24.92 -1.65
CA ALA A 24 28.69 -24.80 -0.55
C ALA A 24 28.52 -23.33 -0.12
N PHE A 25 29.62 -22.58 -0.03
CA PHE A 25 29.58 -21.14 0.27
C PHE A 25 28.83 -20.36 -0.82
N LEU A 26 29.08 -20.66 -2.09
CA LEU A 26 28.38 -20.01 -3.20
C LEU A 26 26.88 -20.31 -3.20
N HIS A 27 26.48 -21.52 -2.83
CA HIS A 27 25.07 -21.91 -2.71
C HIS A 27 24.37 -21.24 -1.51
N LEU A 28 25.10 -20.94 -0.44
CA LEU A 28 24.57 -20.25 0.73
C LEU A 28 24.51 -18.72 0.54
N LEU A 29 25.08 -18.17 -0.53
CA LEU A 29 24.95 -16.74 -0.83
C LEU A 29 23.48 -16.43 -1.16
N PRO A 30 22.85 -15.49 -0.43
CA PRO A 30 21.47 -15.11 -0.70
C PRO A 30 21.40 -14.44 -2.08
N MET A 31 20.60 -14.99 -2.99
CA MET A 31 20.33 -14.42 -4.32
C MET A 31 19.60 -13.07 -4.30
N ASN A 32 19.38 -12.48 -3.11
CA ASN A 32 18.56 -11.28 -2.91
C ASN A 32 19.36 -9.96 -2.95
N ILE A 33 20.70 -9.99 -2.96
CA ILE A 33 21.55 -8.80 -2.76
C ILE A 33 21.27 -7.69 -3.79
N PHE A 34 20.71 -8.03 -4.97
CA PHE A 34 20.39 -7.09 -6.04
C PHE A 34 18.90 -6.71 -6.16
N SER A 35 18.02 -7.16 -5.25
CA SER A 35 16.56 -6.98 -5.36
C SER A 35 16.00 -5.98 -4.36
N VAL A 36 16.68 -4.84 -4.16
CA VAL A 36 16.04 -3.66 -3.59
C VAL A 36 15.62 -2.77 -4.75
N GLN A 37 14.57 -3.19 -5.46
CA GLN A 37 13.84 -2.25 -6.31
C GLN A 37 13.15 -1.29 -5.34
N GLN A 38 13.80 -0.15 -5.04
CA GLN A 38 13.20 0.90 -4.24
C GLN A 38 11.88 1.27 -4.91
N LYS A 39 10.76 0.96 -4.24
CA LYS A 39 9.45 1.46 -4.62
C LYS A 39 9.60 2.98 -4.74
N PRO A 40 9.16 3.61 -5.86
CA PRO A 40 9.20 5.05 -5.97
C PRO A 40 8.61 5.66 -4.71
N GLU A 41 9.41 6.46 -4.02
CA GLU A 41 8.96 7.14 -2.81
C GLU A 41 7.80 8.05 -3.24
N GLN A 42 6.58 7.68 -2.83
CA GLN A 42 5.40 8.48 -3.12
C GLN A 42 5.64 9.82 -2.45
N ALA A 43 5.60 10.90 -3.24
CA ALA A 43 5.78 12.24 -2.71
C ALA A 43 4.86 12.44 -1.50
N PRO A 44 5.35 13.03 -0.40
CA PRO A 44 4.55 13.24 0.80
C PRO A 44 3.28 14.00 0.43
N GLN A 45 2.13 13.39 0.72
CA GLN A 45 0.83 13.94 0.39
C GLN A 45 0.66 15.25 1.18
N LYS A 46 0.51 16.36 0.46
CA LYS A 46 0.33 17.68 1.09
C LYS A 46 -0.96 17.65 1.90
N VAL A 47 -0.85 17.89 3.21
CA VAL A 47 -2.00 18.04 4.10
C VAL A 47 -2.51 19.47 3.97
N TYR A 48 -3.81 19.62 3.76
CA TYR A 48 -4.50 20.91 3.63
C TYR A 48 -5.34 21.19 4.88
N ASP A 49 -5.60 22.48 5.16
CA ASP A 49 -6.44 22.90 6.29
C ASP A 49 -7.89 22.40 6.15
N TYR A 50 -8.36 22.25 4.91
CA TYR A 50 -9.66 21.69 4.59
C TYR A 50 -9.66 21.05 3.20
N TYR A 51 -10.53 20.06 3.03
CA TYR A 51 -10.82 19.40 1.77
C TYR A 51 -12.23 19.77 1.29
N LEU A 52 -12.38 19.97 -0.02
CA LEU A 52 -13.67 20.12 -0.68
C LEU A 52 -14.13 18.75 -1.16
N ILE A 53 -15.30 18.32 -0.71
CA ILE A 53 -15.94 17.13 -1.24
C ILE A 53 -16.82 17.56 -2.41
N ILE A 54 -16.59 17.00 -3.60
CA ILE A 54 -17.18 17.44 -4.87
C ILE A 54 -17.86 16.25 -5.52
N ASP A 55 -19.09 16.41 -5.99
CA ASP A 55 -19.76 15.40 -6.82
C ASP A 55 -19.02 15.25 -8.16
N GLU A 56 -18.55 14.04 -8.48
CA GLU A 56 -17.72 13.80 -9.66
C GLU A 56 -18.46 14.03 -10.99
N GLN A 57 -19.79 13.95 -11.02
CA GLN A 57 -20.59 14.09 -12.24
C GLN A 57 -20.99 15.54 -12.48
N THR A 58 -21.41 16.24 -11.42
CA THR A 58 -21.94 17.60 -11.52
C THR A 58 -20.90 18.68 -11.25
N ASN A 59 -19.73 18.31 -10.69
CA ASN A 59 -18.74 19.24 -10.13
C ASN A 59 -19.29 20.17 -9.04
N GLN A 60 -20.46 19.85 -8.46
CA GLN A 60 -21.01 20.61 -7.35
C GLN A 60 -20.28 20.26 -6.06
N THR A 61 -19.94 21.28 -5.25
CA THR A 61 -19.38 21.05 -3.92
C THR A 61 -20.48 20.55 -2.98
N ILE A 62 -20.24 19.38 -2.38
CA ILE A 62 -21.12 18.73 -1.42
C ILE A 62 -20.89 19.33 -0.03
N MET A 63 -19.63 19.42 0.42
CA MET A 63 -19.28 19.94 1.75
C MET A 63 -17.78 20.27 1.86
N TYR A 64 -17.41 20.91 2.98
CA TYR A 64 -16.03 21.21 3.37
C TYR A 64 -15.69 20.43 4.64
N VAL A 65 -14.54 19.73 4.64
CA VAL A 65 -14.13 18.88 5.76
C VAL A 65 -12.73 19.26 6.24
N PRO A 66 -12.53 19.61 7.52
CA PRO A 66 -11.21 19.97 8.08
C PRO A 66 -10.38 18.74 8.49
N LEU A 67 -10.72 17.57 7.95
CA LEU A 67 -10.06 16.29 8.23
C LEU A 67 -9.47 15.76 6.92
N VAL A 68 -8.34 15.07 7.02
CA VAL A 68 -7.76 14.35 5.88
C VAL A 68 -8.76 13.31 5.39
N VAL A 69 -8.99 13.32 4.07
CA VAL A 69 -9.87 12.37 3.38
C VAL A 69 -9.07 11.44 2.49
N SER A 70 -9.58 10.23 2.33
CA SER A 70 -8.97 9.15 1.56
C SER A 70 -9.92 8.64 0.48
N ILE A 71 -9.35 8.00 -0.54
CA ILE A 71 -10.14 7.26 -1.53
C ILE A 71 -10.78 6.06 -0.82
N GLY A 72 -12.07 5.85 -1.05
CA GLY A 72 -12.91 4.86 -0.36
C GLY A 72 -13.64 5.42 0.86
N ASP A 73 -13.36 6.65 1.29
CA ASP A 73 -14.13 7.27 2.37
C ASP A 73 -15.57 7.54 1.93
N GLU A 74 -16.47 7.43 2.90
CA GLU A 74 -17.90 7.55 2.73
C GLU A 74 -18.41 8.87 3.28
N VAL A 75 -19.29 9.53 2.53
CA VAL A 75 -19.92 10.78 2.96
C VAL A 75 -21.42 10.76 2.66
N ILE A 76 -22.19 11.42 3.52
CA ILE A 76 -23.62 11.62 3.34
C ILE A 76 -23.87 13.13 3.30
N SER A 77 -24.54 13.62 2.24
CA SER A 77 -24.89 15.03 2.11
C SER A 77 -26.10 15.40 2.98
N GLU A 78 -26.35 16.70 3.13
CA GLU A 78 -27.55 17.24 3.80
C GLU A 78 -28.87 16.80 3.14
N GLU A 79 -28.81 16.41 1.86
CA GLU A 79 -29.95 15.93 1.09
C GLU A 79 -30.10 14.40 1.16
N ASN A 80 -29.49 13.75 2.17
CA ASN A 80 -29.49 12.31 2.37
C ASN A 80 -28.95 11.51 1.18
N LYS A 81 -28.04 12.09 0.40
CA LYS A 81 -27.36 11.37 -0.69
C LYS A 81 -26.05 10.79 -0.17
N TYR A 82 -25.84 9.50 -0.38
CA TYR A 82 -24.63 8.78 0.02
C TYR A 82 -23.66 8.70 -1.16
N TYR A 83 -22.40 9.03 -0.88
CA TYR A 83 -21.31 9.07 -1.85
C TYR A 83 -20.06 8.34 -1.32
N GLU A 84 -19.22 7.91 -2.24
CA GLU A 84 -17.89 7.35 -1.97
C GLU A 84 -16.82 8.18 -2.69
N ILE A 85 -15.73 8.54 -2.00
CA ILE A 85 -14.61 9.28 -2.59
C ILE A 85 -13.82 8.36 -3.54
N VAL A 86 -13.75 8.71 -4.82
CA VAL A 86 -13.10 7.88 -5.85
C VAL A 86 -11.79 8.46 -6.38
N ARG A 87 -11.55 9.75 -6.17
CA ARG A 87 -10.35 10.46 -6.66
C ARG A 87 -10.07 11.68 -5.79
N ILE A 88 -8.79 11.98 -5.56
CA ILE A 88 -8.35 13.17 -4.84
C ILE A 88 -7.32 13.91 -5.68
N GLU A 89 -7.54 15.19 -5.91
CA GLU A 89 -6.60 16.12 -6.56
C GLU A 89 -6.41 17.33 -5.67
N GLU A 90 -5.19 17.55 -5.19
CA GLU A 90 -4.89 18.60 -4.21
C GLU A 90 -5.81 18.50 -2.98
N ASN A 91 -6.57 19.55 -2.68
CA ASN A 91 -7.55 19.60 -1.60
C ASN A 91 -8.98 19.27 -2.08
N ARG A 92 -9.14 18.69 -3.27
CA ARG A 92 -10.44 18.35 -3.85
C ARG A 92 -10.61 16.84 -3.86
N ALA A 93 -11.60 16.36 -3.12
CA ALA A 93 -12.00 14.97 -3.13
C ALA A 93 -13.27 14.81 -3.96
N TYR A 94 -13.18 14.06 -5.05
CA TYR A 94 -14.28 13.79 -5.95
C TYR A 94 -14.98 12.51 -5.50
N ALA A 95 -16.28 12.62 -5.28
CA ALA A 95 -17.12 11.58 -4.74
C ALA A 95 -18.18 11.14 -5.76
N ARG A 96 -18.37 9.83 -5.88
CA ARG A 96 -19.36 9.17 -6.73
C ARG A 96 -20.65 8.97 -5.95
N PHE A 97 -21.78 9.37 -6.52
CA PHE A 97 -23.08 9.07 -5.95
C PHE A 97 -23.35 7.56 -5.94
N ILE A 98 -23.78 7.04 -4.80
CA ILE A 98 -24.11 5.62 -4.62
C ILE A 98 -25.63 5.43 -4.53
N LYS A 99 -26.31 6.10 -3.59
CA LYS A 99 -27.78 6.02 -3.42
C LYS A 99 -28.32 7.14 -2.54
N HIS A 100 -29.64 7.30 -2.57
CA HIS A 100 -30.37 8.11 -1.58
C HIS A 100 -30.67 7.28 -0.33
N ILE A 101 -30.58 7.90 0.84
CA ILE A 101 -30.81 7.28 2.15
C ILE A 101 -32.16 7.76 2.69
N GLU A 102 -33.04 6.82 3.01
CA GLU A 102 -34.35 7.11 3.60
C GLU A 102 -34.23 7.18 5.12
N ILE A 103 -33.85 8.34 5.65
CA ILE A 103 -33.59 8.53 7.09
C ILE A 103 -34.91 8.58 7.90
N ASP A 104 -36.00 9.04 7.27
CA ASP A 104 -37.32 9.19 7.91
C ASP A 104 -37.85 7.88 8.51
N LYS A 105 -37.42 6.73 7.98
CA LYS A 105 -37.78 5.40 8.50
C LYS A 105 -37.21 5.11 9.88
N TYR A 106 -36.19 5.85 10.31
CA TYR A 106 -35.46 5.63 11.56
C TYR A 106 -35.73 6.70 12.61
N GLN A 107 -36.51 7.75 12.29
CA GLN A 107 -36.87 8.74 13.28
C GLN A 107 -37.89 8.13 14.27
N PRO A 108 -37.61 8.14 15.59
CA PRO A 108 -38.60 7.75 16.57
C PRO A 108 -39.80 8.68 16.41
N LYS A 109 -41.01 8.11 16.35
CA LYS A 109 -42.24 8.91 16.32
C LYS A 109 -42.17 9.90 17.48
N ALA A 110 -42.09 11.19 17.17
CA ALA A 110 -42.20 12.22 18.17
C ALA A 110 -43.56 12.00 18.85
N ASN A 111 -43.53 11.54 20.10
CA ASN A 111 -44.72 11.51 20.93
C ASN A 111 -45.07 12.97 21.18
N SER A 112 -45.98 13.52 20.37
CA SER A 112 -46.56 14.84 20.58
C SER A 112 -47.25 14.84 21.95
N PRO A 113 -46.92 15.79 22.86
CA PRO A 113 -47.68 16.02 24.07
C PRO A 113 -49.07 16.60 23.77
#